data_AF-A0A1Y4D1P3-F1
#
_entry.id   AF-A0A1Y4D1P3-F1
#
_cell.length_a   1.000
_cell.length_b   1.000
_cell.length_c   1.000
_cell.angle_alpha   90.00
_cell.angle_beta   90.00
_cell.angle_gamma   90.00
#
_symmetry.space_group_name_H-M   'P 1'
#
loop_
_entity.id
_entity.type
_entity.pdbx_description
1 polymer ?
#
loop_
_entity_poly.entity_id
_entity_poly.type
_entity_poly.pdbx_seq_one_letter_code
_entity_poly.pdbx_strand_id
1 'polypeptide(L)'
;MKQVRNINLYGWGLGLLLALAACSDEETNLAPQEGNATMTFRLSTRADEEVAASTEQHTHLYVAERLSEHSGIDNTTGDVEIPLYCDKDFTIEGNSYSVTNLLGQWYKFAFVCVPDLEGMLNAKGEDFNTYYIDYEPVLEAQAELNNSVDQDLAVYRKIIDRWAIANSILEEG
;
A
#
# COMPACT_ATOMS: atom_id res chain seq x y z
N MET A 1 16.66 -82.78 5.76
CA MET A 1 18.04 -82.27 5.74
C MET A 1 18.09 -81.00 4.88
N LYS A 2 18.70 -79.96 5.44
CA LYS A 2 19.25 -78.72 4.82
C LYS A 2 18.37 -77.86 3.90
N GLN A 3 18.08 -76.67 4.42
CA GLN A 3 17.84 -75.43 3.67
C GLN A 3 18.96 -75.12 2.68
N VAL A 4 18.62 -74.44 1.58
CA VAL A 4 19.35 -73.25 1.09
C VAL A 4 18.35 -72.26 0.48
N ARG A 5 18.34 -71.04 1.04
CA ARG A 5 17.74 -69.80 0.54
C ARG A 5 18.46 -69.37 -0.74
N ASN A 6 17.73 -69.00 -1.78
CA ASN A 6 18.26 -68.10 -2.81
C ASN A 6 17.42 -66.82 -2.85
N ILE A 7 18.16 -65.73 -2.67
CA ILE A 7 17.75 -64.34 -2.53
C ILE A 7 17.52 -63.80 -3.94
N ASN A 8 16.30 -63.38 -4.26
CA ASN A 8 16.06 -62.61 -5.48
C ASN A 8 16.28 -61.12 -5.18
N LEU A 9 17.34 -60.62 -5.79
CA LEU A 9 17.77 -59.24 -5.83
C LEU A 9 16.95 -58.53 -6.92
N TYR A 10 15.92 -57.78 -6.56
CA TYR A 10 15.34 -56.76 -7.44
C TYR A 10 15.69 -55.39 -6.88
N GLY A 11 16.59 -54.72 -7.58
CA GLY A 11 16.87 -53.30 -7.35
C GLY A 11 15.79 -52.41 -7.96
N TRP A 12 16.05 -51.10 -7.79
CA TRP A 12 15.40 -49.94 -8.38
C TRP A 12 14.19 -49.40 -7.61
N GLY A 13 14.34 -48.19 -7.09
CA GLY A 13 13.21 -47.40 -6.61
C GLY A 13 13.52 -46.45 -5.46
N LEU A 14 14.46 -45.53 -5.66
CA LEU A 14 14.55 -44.29 -4.89
C LEU A 14 13.20 -43.54 -5.04
N GLY A 15 12.54 -43.20 -3.94
CA GLY A 15 11.21 -42.59 -3.97
C GLY A 15 10.93 -41.79 -2.70
N LEU A 16 11.81 -40.82 -2.47
CA LEU A 16 11.73 -39.80 -1.43
C LEU A 16 10.42 -39.00 -1.63
N LEU A 17 9.35 -39.33 -0.90
CA LEU A 17 8.17 -38.46 -0.79
C LEU A 17 8.51 -37.29 0.14
N LEU A 18 9.35 -36.39 -0.37
CA LEU A 18 9.53 -35.06 0.21
C LEU A 18 8.29 -34.21 -0.09
N ALA A 19 7.66 -33.77 1.00
CA ALA A 19 7.13 -32.41 1.16
C ALA A 19 6.43 -31.79 -0.06
N LEU A 20 5.12 -32.05 -0.19
CA LEU A 20 4.19 -31.02 -0.66
C LEU A 20 3.81 -30.12 0.52
N ALA A 21 4.79 -29.46 1.12
CA ALA A 21 4.57 -28.12 1.63
C ALA A 21 4.82 -27.22 0.43
N ALA A 22 3.80 -27.10 -0.43
CA ALA A 22 3.77 -26.02 -1.39
C ALA A 22 3.65 -24.73 -0.57
N CYS A 23 4.79 -24.12 -0.26
CA CYS A 23 4.83 -22.70 -0.01
C CYS A 23 4.24 -22.05 -1.26
N SER A 24 3.02 -21.52 -1.14
CA SER A 24 2.42 -20.73 -2.20
C SER A 24 3.22 -19.43 -2.32
N ASP A 25 4.18 -19.41 -3.23
CA ASP A 25 4.81 -18.18 -3.73
C ASP A 25 3.83 -17.35 -4.60
N GLU A 26 2.54 -17.34 -4.24
CA GLU A 26 1.42 -16.93 -5.11
C GLU A 26 0.84 -15.55 -4.74
N GLU A 27 1.57 -14.73 -3.97
CA GLU A 27 1.12 -13.38 -3.61
C GLU A 27 1.87 -12.26 -4.35
N THR A 28 3.01 -12.57 -4.98
CA THR A 28 3.94 -11.56 -5.52
C THR A 28 3.83 -11.32 -7.03
N ASN A 29 3.02 -12.06 -7.79
CA ASN A 29 2.96 -11.93 -9.27
C ASN A 29 1.56 -12.19 -9.86
N LEU A 30 0.50 -11.66 -9.26
CA LEU A 30 -0.82 -11.69 -9.88
C LEU A 30 -0.93 -10.56 -10.91
N ALA A 31 -1.19 -10.92 -12.17
CA ALA A 31 -1.48 -9.95 -13.23
C ALA A 31 -2.77 -9.17 -12.91
N PRO A 32 -2.90 -7.93 -13.41
CA PRO A 32 -4.14 -7.16 -13.26
C PRO A 32 -5.35 -7.96 -13.76
N GLN A 33 -6.40 -8.01 -12.95
CA GLN A 33 -7.65 -8.67 -13.30
C GLN A 33 -8.64 -7.65 -13.84
N GLU A 34 -9.17 -7.93 -15.04
CA GLU A 34 -10.23 -7.15 -15.66
C GLU A 34 -11.51 -7.16 -14.81
N GLY A 35 -12.11 -5.99 -14.65
CA GLY A 35 -13.30 -5.77 -13.82
C GLY A 35 -13.17 -4.52 -12.96
N ASN A 36 -14.31 -3.98 -12.51
CA ASN A 36 -14.33 -2.76 -11.70
C ASN A 36 -14.33 -3.13 -10.22
N ALA A 37 -13.28 -2.76 -9.50
CA ALA A 37 -13.20 -2.81 -8.05
C ALA A 37 -13.49 -1.42 -7.46
N THR A 38 -14.05 -1.40 -6.26
CA THR A 38 -14.21 -0.20 -5.43
C THR A 38 -13.59 -0.45 -4.07
N MET A 39 -12.83 0.53 -3.58
CA MET A 39 -12.26 0.52 -2.24
C MET A 39 -12.81 1.71 -1.45
N THR A 40 -13.45 1.41 -0.34
CA THR A 40 -14.02 2.39 0.58
C THR A 40 -13.24 2.39 1.88
N PHE A 41 -12.82 3.58 2.29
CA PHE A 41 -12.04 3.79 3.51
C PHE A 41 -12.83 4.66 4.46
N ARG A 42 -12.89 4.24 5.72
CA ARG A 42 -13.38 5.05 6.82
C ARG A 42 -12.21 5.65 7.57
N LEU A 43 -12.24 6.97 7.74
CA LEU A 43 -11.25 7.72 8.49
C LEU A 43 -11.82 8.03 9.87
N SER A 44 -11.02 7.80 10.90
CA SER A 44 -11.37 8.14 12.28
C SER A 44 -10.16 8.74 12.99
N THR A 45 -10.43 9.59 13.98
CA THR A 45 -9.39 10.09 14.89
C THR A 45 -9.44 9.31 16.20
N ARG A 46 -8.37 9.38 17.01
CA ARG A 46 -8.39 8.77 18.35
C ARG A 46 -9.43 9.40 19.29
N ALA A 47 -9.87 10.62 19.01
CA ALA A 47 -10.77 11.38 19.85
C ALA A 47 -12.25 11.08 19.56
N ASP A 48 -12.60 10.72 18.32
CA ASP A 48 -13.98 10.37 17.93
C ASP A 48 -14.03 9.53 16.63
N GLU A 49 -14.91 8.52 16.62
CA GLU A 49 -15.17 7.62 15.47
C GLU A 49 -16.04 8.25 14.36
N GLU A 50 -16.66 9.41 14.64
CA GLU A 50 -17.60 10.08 13.71
C GLU A 50 -17.09 11.42 13.19
N VAL A 51 -16.02 11.98 13.73
CA VAL A 51 -15.58 13.34 13.36
C VAL A 51 -14.81 13.31 12.04
N ALA A 52 -15.51 13.79 11.01
CA ALA A 52 -15.01 14.22 9.72
C ALA A 52 -13.89 15.25 9.85
N ALA A 53 -12.99 15.27 8.85
CA ALA A 53 -12.07 16.36 8.51
C ALA A 53 -12.18 17.61 9.41
N SER A 54 -11.14 17.85 10.22
CA SER A 54 -11.03 19.07 11.01
C SER A 54 -11.06 20.29 10.08
N THR A 55 -11.73 21.38 10.47
CA THR A 55 -11.63 22.65 9.73
C THR A 55 -10.22 23.23 9.74
N GLU A 56 -9.35 22.72 10.61
CA GLU A 56 -7.96 23.14 10.75
C GLU A 56 -6.98 22.20 10.02
N GLN A 57 -7.46 21.07 9.50
CA GLN A 57 -6.61 20.09 8.81
C GLN A 57 -7.28 19.51 7.56
N HIS A 58 -6.52 19.48 6.47
CA HIS A 58 -6.92 18.84 5.22
C HIS A 58 -6.41 17.42 5.16
N THR A 59 -7.23 16.50 4.67
CA THR A 59 -6.78 15.14 4.35
C THR A 59 -6.79 14.92 2.85
N HIS A 60 -5.67 14.45 2.32
CA HIS A 60 -5.51 14.07 0.93
C HIS A 60 -5.21 12.57 0.83
N LEU A 61 -5.87 11.90 -0.10
CA LEU A 61 -5.61 10.52 -0.49
C LEU A 61 -4.81 10.52 -1.78
N TYR A 62 -3.68 9.84 -1.76
CA TYR A 62 -2.92 9.53 -2.96
C TYR A 62 -2.97 8.04 -3.24
N VAL A 63 -3.16 7.68 -4.50
CA VAL A 63 -3.32 6.29 -4.96
C VAL A 63 -2.33 6.01 -6.07
N ALA A 64 -1.49 5.00 -5.85
CA ALA A 64 -0.52 4.54 -6.82
C ALA A 64 -0.74 3.07 -7.16
N GLU A 65 -0.62 2.74 -8.44
CA GLU A 65 -0.76 1.38 -8.95
C GLU A 65 0.53 0.60 -8.71
N ARG A 66 0.46 -0.48 -7.92
CA ARG A 66 1.64 -1.28 -7.59
C ARG A 66 1.67 -2.54 -8.43
N LEU A 67 2.28 -2.44 -9.60
CA LEU A 67 2.55 -3.59 -10.46
C LEU A 67 3.75 -4.38 -9.94
N SER A 68 3.87 -5.65 -10.35
CA SER A 68 5.01 -6.51 -9.96
C SER A 68 6.35 -5.93 -10.43
N GLU A 69 6.34 -5.15 -11.50
CA GLU A 69 7.51 -4.42 -12.01
C GLU A 69 7.96 -3.26 -11.08
N HIS A 70 7.09 -2.79 -10.18
CA HIS A 70 7.40 -1.81 -9.12
C HIS A 70 7.96 -2.46 -7.84
N SER A 71 8.22 -3.78 -7.83
CA SER A 71 8.72 -4.51 -6.64
C SER A 71 10.24 -4.49 -6.46
N GLY A 72 10.99 -3.98 -7.45
CA GLY A 72 12.42 -3.69 -7.35
C GLY A 72 13.31 -4.48 -8.32
N ILE A 73 14.27 -3.74 -8.89
CA ILE A 73 15.43 -4.13 -9.72
C ILE A 73 15.11 -5.03 -10.92
N ASP A 74 15.18 -4.45 -12.11
CA ASP A 74 15.34 -5.23 -13.34
C ASP A 74 16.66 -6.01 -13.31
N ASN A 75 16.57 -7.33 -13.12
CA ASN A 75 17.70 -8.27 -13.11
C ASN A 75 18.45 -8.34 -14.46
N THR A 76 17.96 -7.66 -15.49
CA THR A 76 18.51 -7.65 -16.85
C THR A 76 19.37 -6.40 -17.12
N THR A 77 19.10 -5.27 -16.46
CA THR A 77 19.83 -4.00 -16.64
C THR A 77 20.51 -3.48 -15.38
N GLY A 78 20.17 -4.03 -14.20
CA GLY A 78 20.85 -3.76 -12.94
C GLY A 78 20.48 -2.47 -12.21
N ASP A 79 19.72 -1.53 -12.83
CA ASP A 79 19.58 -0.16 -12.28
C ASP A 79 18.25 0.55 -12.61
N VAL A 80 17.16 -0.14 -12.95
CA VAL A 80 15.87 0.54 -13.21
C VAL A 80 14.85 0.19 -12.13
N GLU A 81 14.76 1.02 -11.10
CA GLU A 81 13.57 1.13 -10.26
C GLU A 81 12.51 1.84 -11.10
N ILE A 82 11.46 1.11 -11.50
CA ILE A 82 10.34 1.72 -12.22
C ILE A 82 9.58 2.57 -11.19
N PRO A 83 9.49 3.90 -11.40
CA PRO A 83 8.86 4.80 -10.44
C PRO A 83 7.40 4.42 -10.24
N LEU A 84 6.97 4.46 -8.98
CA LEU A 84 5.60 4.17 -8.61
C LEU A 84 4.77 5.43 -8.85
N TYR A 85 4.22 5.60 -10.04
CA TYR A 85 3.46 6.81 -10.36
C TYR A 85 2.16 6.90 -9.56
N CYS A 86 1.90 8.08 -9.01
CA CYS A 86 0.60 8.42 -8.43
C CYS A 86 -0.37 8.78 -9.56
N ASP A 87 -1.29 7.90 -9.88
CA ASP A 87 -2.26 8.10 -10.96
C ASP A 87 -3.48 8.93 -10.51
N LYS A 88 -3.85 8.81 -9.22
CA LYS A 88 -5.06 9.43 -8.69
C LYS A 88 -4.80 10.05 -7.33
N ASP A 89 -5.31 11.26 -7.13
CA ASP A 89 -5.28 11.95 -5.85
C ASP A 89 -6.60 12.67 -5.58
N PHE A 90 -6.98 12.72 -4.31
CA PHE A 90 -8.29 13.19 -3.89
C PHE A 90 -8.21 13.92 -2.55
N THR A 91 -8.82 15.10 -2.48
CA THR A 91 -9.12 15.74 -1.19
C THR A 91 -10.31 15.02 -0.56
N ILE A 92 -10.14 14.58 0.69
CA ILE A 92 -11.17 13.86 1.44
C ILE A 92 -11.97 14.86 2.25
N GLU A 93 -13.24 15.01 1.88
CA GLU A 93 -14.24 15.73 2.65
C GLU A 93 -15.09 14.71 3.42
N GLY A 94 -15.01 14.71 4.75
CA GLY A 94 -15.78 13.77 5.57
C GLY A 94 -14.93 12.70 6.27
N ASN A 95 -15.58 11.59 6.63
CA ASN A 95 -14.98 10.46 7.33
C ASN A 95 -15.05 9.15 6.53
N SER A 96 -15.54 9.18 5.29
CA SER A 96 -15.61 8.00 4.42
C SER A 96 -15.34 8.40 2.97
N TYR A 97 -14.51 7.63 2.28
CA TYR A 97 -14.12 7.91 0.91
C TYR A 97 -14.03 6.64 0.07
N SER A 98 -14.53 6.70 -1.18
CA SER A 98 -14.54 5.55 -2.09
C SER A 98 -13.73 5.84 -3.37
N VAL A 99 -12.72 5.01 -3.62
CA VAL A 99 -11.99 4.96 -4.89
C VAL A 99 -12.66 3.90 -5.77
N THR A 100 -13.17 4.30 -6.93
CA THR A 100 -13.92 3.42 -7.85
C THR A 100 -13.15 3.15 -9.13
N ASN A 101 -13.63 2.19 -9.94
CA ASN A 101 -13.04 1.81 -11.23
C ASN A 101 -11.56 1.43 -11.10
N LEU A 102 -11.22 0.68 -10.05
CA LEU A 102 -9.90 0.08 -9.89
C LEU A 102 -9.86 -1.26 -10.61
N LEU A 103 -8.71 -1.62 -11.18
CA LEU A 103 -8.48 -2.97 -11.68
C LEU A 103 -8.26 -3.91 -10.50
N GLY A 104 -8.40 -5.22 -10.70
CA GLY A 104 -8.05 -6.19 -9.68
C GLY A 104 -6.53 -6.34 -9.57
N GLN A 105 -5.87 -5.48 -8.78
CA GLN A 105 -4.41 -5.46 -8.62
C GLN A 105 -3.96 -4.86 -7.28
N TRP A 106 -2.66 -4.87 -6.99
CA TRP A 106 -2.09 -4.19 -5.84
C TRP A 106 -2.11 -2.67 -6.03
N TYR A 107 -2.54 -1.97 -4.99
CA TYR A 107 -2.49 -0.52 -4.89
C TYR A 107 -1.80 -0.10 -3.60
N LYS A 108 -1.12 1.04 -3.65
CA LYS A 108 -0.61 1.74 -2.48
C LYS A 108 -1.43 3.01 -2.28
N PHE A 109 -2.01 3.15 -1.10
CA PHE A 109 -2.79 4.30 -0.67
C PHE A 109 -2.00 5.07 0.38
N ALA A 110 -1.80 6.38 0.21
CA ALA A 110 -1.32 7.25 1.28
C ALA A 110 -2.37 8.29 1.65
N PHE A 111 -2.82 8.21 2.89
CA PHE A 111 -3.63 9.24 3.53
C PHE A 111 -2.67 10.22 4.20
N VAL A 112 -2.72 11.46 3.77
CA VAL A 112 -1.89 12.55 4.28
C VAL A 112 -2.80 13.60 4.87
N CYS A 113 -2.72 13.80 6.18
CA CYS A 113 -3.43 14.85 6.88
C CYS A 113 -2.43 15.95 7.24
N VAL A 114 -2.70 17.17 6.79
CA VAL A 114 -1.84 18.34 6.96
C VAL A 114 -2.65 19.51 7.52
N PRO A 115 -2.02 20.42 8.28
CA PRO A 115 -2.67 21.66 8.68
C PRO A 115 -3.13 22.49 7.49
N ASP A 116 -4.15 23.31 7.68
CA ASP A 116 -4.59 24.31 6.71
C ASP A 116 -3.60 25.48 6.63
N LEU A 117 -2.45 25.20 6.02
CA LEU A 117 -1.41 26.17 5.71
C LEU A 117 -1.14 26.16 4.20
N GLU A 118 -0.87 27.35 3.67
CA GLU A 118 -0.53 27.49 2.25
C GLU A 118 0.72 26.67 1.91
N GLY A 119 0.62 25.87 0.85
CA GLY A 119 1.74 25.08 0.33
C GLY A 119 1.96 23.70 0.96
N MET A 120 1.17 23.29 1.95
CA MET A 120 1.34 21.96 2.58
C MET A 120 1.18 20.77 1.63
N LEU A 121 0.31 20.90 0.62
CA LEU A 121 0.08 19.86 -0.39
C LEU A 121 0.90 20.07 -1.68
N ASN A 122 1.83 21.04 -1.70
CA ASN A 122 2.82 21.22 -2.78
C ASN A 122 3.93 20.18 -2.66
N ALA A 123 3.56 18.90 -2.65
CA ALA A 123 4.54 17.84 -2.60
C ALA A 123 5.42 17.84 -3.86
N LYS A 124 6.67 17.43 -3.69
CA LYS A 124 7.67 17.39 -4.75
C LYS A 124 7.93 15.93 -5.13
N GLY A 125 7.73 15.59 -6.40
CA GLY A 125 8.10 14.29 -6.96
C GLY A 125 6.96 13.61 -7.73
N GLU A 126 7.30 12.97 -8.84
CA GLU A 126 6.38 12.16 -9.65
C GLU A 126 6.34 10.69 -9.20
N ASP A 127 7.34 10.26 -8.42
CA ASP A 127 7.45 8.92 -7.88
C ASP A 127 6.93 8.88 -6.43
N PHE A 128 5.93 8.04 -6.22
CA PHE A 128 5.27 7.88 -4.94
C PHE A 128 6.17 7.33 -3.84
N ASN A 129 7.24 6.61 -4.21
CA ASN A 129 8.26 6.17 -3.26
C ASN A 129 9.11 7.33 -2.73
N THR A 130 9.24 8.41 -3.51
CA THR A 130 9.97 9.63 -3.15
C THR A 130 9.06 10.82 -2.85
N TYR A 131 7.75 10.58 -2.67
CA TYR A 131 6.80 11.62 -2.31
C TYR A 131 7.00 12.07 -0.87
N TYR A 132 7.49 13.31 -0.71
CA TYR A 132 7.68 13.96 0.60
C TYR A 132 6.71 15.12 0.76
N ILE A 133 6.19 15.26 1.97
CA ILE A 133 5.42 16.43 2.41
C ILE A 133 6.41 17.53 2.73
N ASP A 134 6.17 18.74 2.24
CA ASP A 134 6.98 19.90 2.60
C ASP A 134 6.56 20.40 3.99
N TYR A 135 7.48 20.35 4.94
CA TYR A 135 7.23 20.77 6.33
C TYR A 135 7.63 22.23 6.58
N GLU A 136 8.23 22.91 5.61
CA GLU A 136 8.66 24.31 5.75
C GLU A 136 7.52 25.22 6.24
N PRO A 137 6.27 25.15 5.72
CA PRO A 137 5.18 26.00 6.19
C PRO A 137 4.83 25.77 7.67
N VAL A 138 4.92 24.52 8.15
CA VAL A 138 4.70 24.19 9.58
C VAL A 138 5.78 24.81 10.44
N LEU A 139 7.05 24.73 10.01
CA LEU A 139 8.18 25.25 10.77
C LEU A 139 8.13 26.78 10.85
N GLU A 140 7.74 27.45 9.77
CA GLU A 140 7.52 28.91 9.74
C GLU A 140 6.38 29.32 10.68
N ALA A 141 5.23 28.66 10.60
CA ALA A 141 4.09 28.93 11.48
C ALA A 141 4.46 28.72 12.97
N GLN A 142 5.22 27.67 13.29
CA GLN A 142 5.69 27.41 14.65
C GLN A 142 6.63 28.51 15.17
N ALA A 143 7.48 29.08 14.31
CA ALA A 143 8.39 30.16 14.67
C ALA A 143 7.63 31.47 14.96
N GLU A 144 6.57 31.76 14.22
CA GLU A 144 5.75 32.97 14.41
C GLU A 144 4.88 32.91 15.67
N LEU A 145 4.37 31.72 16.00
CA LEU A 145 3.47 31.51 17.14
C LEU A 145 4.18 31.56 18.51
N ASN A 146 5.51 31.69 18.57
CA ASN A 146 6.27 31.78 19.83
C ASN A 146 5.88 30.71 20.88
N ASN A 147 5.55 29.48 20.44
CA ASN A 147 5.05 28.35 21.24
C ASN A 147 3.59 28.44 21.76
N SER A 148 2.71 29.31 21.24
CA SER A 148 1.28 29.23 21.61
C SER A 148 0.60 28.05 20.92
N VAL A 149 0.09 27.12 21.74
CA VAL A 149 -0.46 25.79 21.38
C VAL A 149 -1.87 25.87 20.73
N ASP A 150 -2.27 27.03 20.22
CA ASP A 150 -3.67 27.29 19.85
C ASP A 150 -4.04 26.76 18.46
N GLN A 151 -3.08 26.34 17.64
CA GLN A 151 -3.30 25.78 16.30
C GLN A 151 -2.73 24.36 16.19
N ASP A 152 -3.53 23.41 15.69
CA ASP A 152 -3.05 22.04 15.44
C ASP A 152 -2.18 22.00 14.16
N LEU A 153 -0.87 22.03 14.36
CA LEU A 153 0.13 21.95 13.29
C LEU A 153 0.63 20.51 13.04
N ALA A 154 -0.06 19.50 13.56
CA ALA A 154 0.33 18.11 13.35
C ALA A 154 0.14 17.67 11.89
N VAL A 155 1.11 16.90 11.40
CA VAL A 155 1.06 16.23 10.10
C VAL A 155 0.99 14.73 10.35
N TYR A 156 0.00 14.07 9.76
CA TYR A 156 -0.17 12.63 9.85
C TYR A 156 -0.06 11.99 8.46
N ARG A 157 0.61 10.84 8.39
CA ARG A 157 0.69 10.01 7.18
C ARG A 157 0.38 8.57 7.51
N LYS A 158 -0.57 7.99 6.80
CA LYS A 158 -0.89 6.56 6.85
C LYS A 158 -0.75 5.97 5.46
N ILE A 159 0.10 4.95 5.33
CA ILE A 159 0.28 4.20 4.08
C ILE A 159 -0.33 2.82 4.26
N ILE A 160 -1.07 2.38 3.25
CA ILE A 160 -1.72 1.07 3.21
C ILE A 160 -1.52 0.47 1.82
N ASP A 161 -0.96 -0.74 1.77
CA ASP A 161 -0.95 -1.57 0.56
C ASP A 161 -2.17 -2.50 0.58
N ARG A 162 -2.93 -2.56 -0.52
CA ARG A 162 -4.10 -3.44 -0.64
C ARG A 162 -4.25 -4.00 -2.05
N TRP A 163 -4.65 -5.27 -2.10
CA TRP A 163 -5.12 -5.90 -3.33
C TRP A 163 -6.58 -5.54 -3.56
N ALA A 164 -6.87 -4.78 -4.61
CA ALA A 164 -8.23 -4.56 -5.06
C ALA A 164 -8.76 -5.85 -5.69
N ILE A 165 -9.92 -6.33 -5.25
CA ILE A 165 -10.54 -7.54 -5.79
C ILE A 165 -11.50 -7.11 -6.91
N ALA A 166 -11.24 -7.57 -8.14
CA ALA A 166 -12.07 -7.25 -9.30
C ALA A 166 -13.55 -7.61 -9.06
N ASN A 167 -14.46 -6.73 -9.49
CA ASN A 167 -15.91 -6.87 -9.34
C ASN A 167 -16.38 -6.97 -7.88
N SER A 168 -15.67 -6.31 -6.96
CA SER A 168 -16.03 -6.28 -5.54
C SER A 168 -15.93 -4.87 -4.95
N ILE A 169 -16.52 -4.73 -3.75
CA ILE A 169 -16.37 -3.57 -2.88
C ILE A 169 -15.64 -4.03 -1.63
N LEU A 170 -14.53 -3.36 -1.30
CA LEU A 170 -13.77 -3.58 -0.08
C LEU A 170 -13.96 -2.39 0.84
N GLU A 171 -14.30 -2.66 2.11
CA GLU A 171 -14.45 -1.64 3.15
C GLU A 171 -13.34 -1.79 4.19
N GLU A 172 -12.63 -0.72 4.46
CA GLU A 172 -11.52 -0.64 5.42
C GLU A 172 -11.74 0.51 6.41
N GLY A 173 -11.27 0.35 7.64
CA GLY A 173 -11.40 1.35 8.72
C GLY A 173 -10.17 1.43 9.61
#